data_AF-A0A286ZSZ4-F1
#
_entry.id   AF-A0A286ZSZ4-F1
#
_cell.length_a   1.000
_cell.length_b   1.000
_cell.length_c   1.000
_cell.angle_alpha   90.00
_cell.angle_beta   90.00
_cell.angle_gamma   90.00
#
_symmetry.space_group_name_H-M   'P 1'
#
loop_
_entity.id
_entity.type
_entity.pdbx_description
1 polymer ?
#
loop_
_entity_poly.entity_id
_entity_poly.type
_entity_poly.pdbx_seq_one_letter_code
_entity_poly.pdbx_strand_id
1 'polypeptide(L)'
;MDQTQRRMLGQPLSIPTAQPKKKSMMSFFSKVSWKLKLQKREPLKNGVLVLAERARDPSVKKRHMAMRGLGALACETPDKVRKYKKIVLDLLVHGLYDPVSSDVVHESLKTLTIILGKIQGKGLGPFFIDVTLQTRTLLDDENDSLRYSAFVLFGQLAAFAGRKWKRFFTRQVQQTQDSLLTHLQDRNPQVAKACKTTFQACSPYLRPRKEYSFWSEEDQVNPKLCWQLIHCHPELLQFFYANKIL
;
A
#
# COMPACT_ATOMS: atom_id res chain seq x y z
N MET A 1 -57.62 -59.55 -18.05
CA MET A 1 -58.75 -59.55 -17.11
C MET A 1 -58.14 -59.61 -15.71
N ASP A 2 -57.65 -58.51 -15.13
CA ASP A 2 -58.34 -57.32 -14.62
C ASP A 2 -58.99 -57.56 -13.23
N GLN A 3 -58.33 -57.08 -12.16
CA GLN A 3 -58.84 -56.04 -11.22
C GLN A 3 -58.01 -56.02 -9.91
N THR A 4 -57.07 -55.08 -9.75
CA THR A 4 -57.22 -53.72 -9.18
C THR A 4 -57.10 -53.68 -7.65
N GLN A 5 -55.85 -53.64 -7.18
CA GLN A 5 -55.49 -53.17 -5.83
C GLN A 5 -55.27 -51.65 -5.89
N ARG A 6 -55.99 -50.92 -5.04
CA ARG A 6 -56.09 -49.45 -5.02
C ARG A 6 -54.83 -48.77 -4.46
N ARG A 7 -54.47 -47.64 -5.10
CA ARG A 7 -54.09 -46.31 -4.52
C ARG A 7 -52.75 -46.24 -3.76
N MET A 8 -51.76 -45.37 -4.03
CA MET A 8 -51.63 -44.12 -4.79
C MET A 8 -50.16 -43.97 -5.21
N LEU A 9 -49.87 -43.80 -6.51
CA LEU A 9 -48.59 -43.27 -6.99
C LEU A 9 -48.84 -41.85 -7.47
N GLY A 10 -48.66 -40.88 -6.57
CA GLY A 10 -48.69 -39.45 -6.87
C GLY A 10 -47.28 -38.95 -7.19
N GLN A 11 -47.20 -38.17 -8.27
CA GLN A 11 -46.03 -37.55 -8.90
C GLN A 11 -45.02 -36.90 -7.93
N PRO A 12 -43.74 -36.77 -8.33
CA PRO A 12 -42.82 -35.86 -7.66
C PRO A 12 -43.15 -34.41 -8.03
N LEU A 13 -43.46 -33.61 -7.01
CA LEU A 13 -43.43 -32.15 -7.08
C LEU A 13 -42.00 -31.66 -7.38
N SER A 14 -41.93 -30.65 -8.23
CA SER A 14 -40.79 -29.79 -8.49
C SER A 14 -40.23 -29.19 -7.20
N ILE A 15 -38.96 -29.48 -6.91
CA ILE A 15 -38.18 -28.87 -5.83
C ILE A 15 -37.52 -27.58 -6.36
N PRO A 16 -37.74 -26.40 -5.75
CA PRO A 16 -36.92 -25.23 -5.99
C PRO A 16 -35.54 -25.45 -5.36
N THR A 17 -34.47 -25.43 -6.16
CA THR A 17 -33.08 -25.49 -5.71
C THR A 17 -32.70 -24.20 -4.99
N ALA A 18 -32.99 -24.12 -3.69
CA ALA A 18 -32.42 -23.11 -2.80
C ALA A 18 -30.98 -23.49 -2.43
N GLN A 19 -30.02 -22.84 -3.09
CA GLN A 19 -28.60 -22.86 -2.72
C GLN A 19 -28.42 -22.35 -1.27
N PRO A 20 -27.73 -23.07 -0.37
CA PRO A 20 -27.40 -22.53 0.93
C PRO A 20 -26.22 -21.56 0.79
N LYS A 21 -26.49 -20.26 0.93
CA LYS A 21 -25.44 -19.26 1.18
C LYS A 21 -24.72 -19.64 2.49
N LYS A 22 -23.54 -20.25 2.38
CA LYS A 22 -22.60 -20.43 3.49
C LYS A 22 -22.19 -19.04 4.01
N LYS A 23 -22.95 -18.50 4.96
CA LYS A 23 -22.50 -17.37 5.79
C LYS A 23 -21.30 -17.87 6.59
N SER A 24 -20.13 -17.31 6.27
CA SER A 24 -18.86 -17.57 6.93
C SER A 24 -18.99 -17.41 8.45
N MET A 25 -19.08 -18.54 9.14
CA MET A 25 -19.07 -18.69 10.60
C MET A 25 -17.65 -18.51 11.17
N MET A 26 -16.76 -17.80 10.46
CA MET A 26 -15.41 -17.45 10.93
C MET A 26 -15.29 -16.01 11.44
N SER A 27 -16.32 -15.16 11.31
CA SER A 27 -16.24 -13.76 11.77
C SER A 27 -16.69 -13.52 13.21
N PHE A 28 -17.34 -14.50 13.85
CA PHE A 28 -17.82 -14.36 15.23
C PHE A 28 -16.77 -14.77 16.27
N PHE A 29 -15.98 -15.81 16.00
CA PHE A 29 -14.96 -16.29 16.94
C PHE A 29 -13.74 -15.36 17.03
N SER A 30 -13.46 -14.56 16.00
CA SER A 30 -12.41 -13.52 16.08
C SER A 30 -12.88 -12.28 16.86
N LYS A 31 -14.16 -11.91 16.83
CA LYS A 31 -14.64 -10.76 17.62
C LYS A 31 -14.69 -11.06 19.13
N VAL A 32 -15.07 -12.27 19.51
CA VAL A 32 -15.26 -12.63 20.94
C VAL A 32 -13.95 -12.99 21.63
N SER A 33 -13.06 -13.72 20.94
CA SER A 33 -11.73 -14.09 21.48
C SER A 33 -10.82 -12.87 21.73
N TRP A 34 -10.99 -11.80 20.94
CA TRP A 34 -10.26 -10.55 21.12
C TRP A 34 -10.84 -9.68 22.25
N LYS A 35 -12.17 -9.59 22.37
CA LYS A 35 -12.84 -8.85 23.46
C LYS A 35 -12.49 -9.39 24.84
N LEU A 36 -12.33 -10.71 24.98
CA LEU A 36 -12.02 -11.34 26.28
C LEU A 36 -10.55 -11.14 26.72
N LYS A 37 -9.62 -10.96 25.77
CA LYS A 37 -8.20 -10.68 26.08
C LYS A 37 -7.91 -9.21 26.44
N LEU A 38 -8.90 -8.32 26.28
CA LEU A 38 -8.73 -6.87 26.50
C LEU A 38 -8.79 -6.44 27.97
N GLN A 39 -9.42 -7.23 28.83
CA GLN A 39 -9.91 -6.74 30.13
C GLN A 39 -8.82 -6.61 31.23
N LYS A 40 -7.57 -7.05 31.00
CA LYS A 40 -6.51 -7.10 32.05
C LYS A 40 -5.17 -6.46 31.65
N ARG A 41 -5.13 -5.28 31.01
CA ARG A 41 -3.85 -4.73 30.50
C ARG A 41 -3.68 -3.21 30.61
N GLU A 42 -2.41 -2.79 30.71
CA GLU A 42 -1.88 -1.42 30.86
C GLU A 42 -2.67 -0.36 30.06
N PRO A 43 -2.87 0.87 30.59
CA PRO A 43 -3.74 1.89 29.99
C PRO A 43 -3.40 2.27 28.53
N LEU A 44 -2.15 2.11 28.10
CA LEU A 44 -1.76 2.37 26.71
C LEU A 44 -1.97 1.19 25.75
N LYS A 45 -1.96 -0.06 26.26
CA LYS A 45 -2.46 -1.19 25.47
C LYS A 45 -3.93 -0.93 25.13
N ASN A 46 -4.68 -0.35 26.07
CA ASN A 46 -6.07 0.02 25.84
C ASN A 46 -6.19 1.09 24.75
N GLY A 47 -5.29 2.08 24.71
CA GLY A 47 -5.25 3.08 23.63
C GLY A 47 -5.07 2.48 22.23
N VAL A 48 -4.05 1.64 22.03
CA VAL A 48 -3.81 0.98 20.73
C VAL A 48 -4.96 0.02 20.38
N LEU A 49 -5.54 -0.67 21.36
CA LEU A 49 -6.67 -1.58 21.14
C LEU A 49 -7.96 -0.83 20.76
N VAL A 50 -8.25 0.30 21.39
CA VAL A 50 -9.39 1.17 21.02
C VAL A 50 -9.23 1.68 19.59
N LEU A 51 -8.01 2.07 19.19
CA LEU A 51 -7.73 2.45 17.80
C LEU A 51 -7.87 1.27 16.85
N ALA A 52 -7.46 0.06 17.26
CA ALA A 52 -7.63 -1.16 16.47
C ALA A 52 -9.11 -1.49 16.20
N GLU A 53 -9.98 -1.33 17.20
CA GLU A 53 -11.42 -1.51 17.04
C GLU A 53 -12.01 -0.46 16.08
N ARG A 54 -11.64 0.81 16.25
CA ARG A 54 -12.12 1.91 15.39
C ARG A 54 -11.61 1.81 13.96
N ALA A 55 -10.43 1.26 13.74
CA ALA A 55 -9.85 1.03 12.41
C ALA A 55 -10.67 0.05 11.55
N ARG A 56 -11.53 -0.77 12.17
CA ARG A 56 -12.39 -1.76 11.50
C ARG A 56 -13.88 -1.40 11.58
N ASP A 57 -14.18 -0.17 12.01
CA ASP A 57 -15.57 0.30 12.14
C ASP A 57 -16.18 0.58 10.76
N PRO A 58 -17.48 0.31 10.55
CA PRO A 58 -18.17 0.67 9.31
C PRO A 58 -18.08 2.17 8.97
N SER A 59 -17.95 3.04 9.97
CA SER A 59 -17.83 4.49 9.78
C SER A 59 -16.45 4.90 9.29
N VAL A 60 -16.41 5.49 8.09
CA VAL A 60 -15.20 6.12 7.50
C VAL A 60 -14.54 7.09 8.48
N LYS A 61 -15.34 7.95 9.12
CA LYS A 61 -14.83 8.95 10.09
C LYS A 61 -14.08 8.28 11.24
N LYS A 62 -14.58 7.17 11.78
CA LYS A 62 -13.91 6.47 12.88
C LYS A 62 -12.62 5.78 12.41
N ARG A 63 -12.61 5.19 11.22
CA ARG A 63 -11.40 4.60 10.63
C ARG A 63 -10.32 5.66 10.38
N HIS A 64 -10.69 6.79 9.77
CA HIS A 64 -9.79 7.93 9.54
C HIS A 64 -9.21 8.44 10.88
N MET A 65 -10.07 8.67 11.88
CA MET A 65 -9.63 9.09 13.22
C MET A 65 -8.73 8.05 13.90
N ALA A 66 -8.92 6.75 13.61
CA ALA A 66 -8.03 5.71 14.10
C ALA A 66 -6.62 5.85 13.51
N MET A 67 -6.50 6.05 12.19
CA MET A 67 -5.21 6.27 11.52
C MET A 67 -4.51 7.50 12.07
N ARG A 68 -5.23 8.63 12.15
CA ARG A 68 -4.72 9.87 12.73
C ARG A 68 -4.26 9.70 14.19
N GLY A 69 -5.03 8.96 14.98
CA GLY A 69 -4.69 8.65 16.37
C GLY A 69 -3.40 7.81 16.51
N LEU A 70 -3.16 6.88 15.59
CA LEU A 70 -1.89 6.13 15.53
C LEU A 70 -0.70 7.05 15.20
N GLY A 71 -0.90 8.04 14.31
CA GLY A 71 0.11 9.06 13.99
C GLY A 71 0.45 9.94 15.19
N ALA A 72 -0.57 10.43 15.90
CA ALA A 72 -0.39 11.20 17.14
C ALA A 72 0.40 10.39 18.20
N LEU A 73 0.01 9.13 18.41
CA LEU A 73 0.69 8.23 19.34
C LEU A 73 2.18 8.04 19.00
N ALA A 74 2.52 7.99 17.71
CA ALA A 74 3.90 7.86 17.23
C ALA A 74 4.74 9.13 17.48
N CYS A 75 4.12 10.30 17.43
CA CYS A 75 4.76 11.57 17.74
C CYS A 75 4.98 11.73 19.25
N GLU A 76 3.94 11.45 20.05
CA GLU A 76 3.97 11.67 21.51
C GLU A 76 4.74 10.58 22.26
N THR A 77 4.64 9.32 21.80
CA THR A 77 5.18 8.16 22.53
C THR A 77 5.89 7.14 21.62
N PRO A 78 6.99 7.53 20.97
CA PRO A 78 7.67 6.69 19.97
C PRO A 78 8.14 5.33 20.51
N ASP A 79 8.60 5.25 21.77
CA ASP A 79 9.05 3.98 22.38
C ASP A 79 7.91 2.97 22.55
N LYS A 80 6.70 3.47 22.80
CA LYS A 80 5.51 2.62 22.93
C LYS A 80 5.03 2.12 21.57
N VAL A 81 5.11 2.95 20.52
CA VAL A 81 4.88 2.49 19.14
C VAL A 81 5.89 1.41 18.75
N ARG A 82 7.15 1.54 19.16
CA ARG A 82 8.17 0.50 18.94
C ARG A 82 7.79 -0.83 19.63
N LYS A 83 7.22 -0.79 20.84
CA LYS A 83 6.71 -1.98 21.58
C LYS A 83 5.56 -2.68 20.84
N TYR A 84 4.62 -1.92 20.25
CA TYR A 84 3.43 -2.47 19.57
C TYR A 84 3.50 -2.42 18.04
N LYS A 85 4.70 -2.26 17.46
CA LYS A 85 4.91 -1.99 16.03
C LYS A 85 4.17 -2.95 15.10
N LYS A 86 4.10 -4.25 15.42
CA LYS A 86 3.43 -5.24 14.56
C LYS A 86 1.93 -4.96 14.45
N ILE A 87 1.27 -4.61 15.56
CA ILE A 87 -0.16 -4.28 15.59
C ILE A 87 -0.39 -2.96 14.87
N VAL A 88 0.44 -1.95 15.14
CA VAL A 88 0.30 -0.63 14.53
C VAL A 88 0.48 -0.70 13.01
N LEU A 89 1.50 -1.43 12.52
CA LEU A 89 1.72 -1.60 11.09
C LEU A 89 0.59 -2.40 10.42
N ASP A 90 0.05 -3.44 11.07
CA ASP A 90 -1.10 -4.20 10.58
C ASP A 90 -2.33 -3.30 10.37
N LEU A 91 -2.64 -2.43 11.35
CA LEU A 91 -3.74 -1.48 11.24
C LEU A 91 -3.56 -0.46 10.13
N LEU A 92 -2.33 0.02 9.93
CA LEU A 92 -2.04 1.01 8.90
C LEU A 92 -2.09 0.41 7.51
N VAL A 93 -1.53 -0.80 7.33
CA VAL A 93 -1.66 -1.56 6.09
C VAL A 93 -3.14 -1.81 5.81
N HIS A 94 -3.94 -2.19 6.81
CA HIS A 94 -5.39 -2.32 6.63
C HIS A 94 -6.03 -1.00 6.13
N GLY A 95 -5.65 0.15 6.69
CA GLY A 95 -6.14 1.45 6.23
C GLY A 95 -5.65 1.87 4.84
N LEU A 96 -4.47 1.39 4.38
CA LEU A 96 -4.01 1.62 3.01
C LEU A 96 -4.88 0.93 1.95
N TYR A 97 -5.54 -0.16 2.34
CA TYR A 97 -6.49 -0.91 1.52
C TYR A 97 -7.94 -0.56 1.86
N ASP A 98 -8.22 0.63 2.40
CA ASP A 98 -9.60 1.04 2.67
C ASP A 98 -10.41 1.01 1.36
N PRO A 99 -11.49 0.21 1.29
CA PRO A 99 -12.19 -0.02 0.03
C PRO A 99 -13.09 1.14 -0.40
N VAL A 100 -13.29 2.14 0.46
CA VAL A 100 -14.33 3.17 0.26
C VAL A 100 -13.76 4.58 0.34
N SER A 101 -12.72 4.83 1.13
CA SER A 101 -12.30 6.20 1.48
C SER A 101 -10.82 6.47 1.21
N SER A 102 -10.59 7.33 0.22
CA SER A 102 -9.28 7.94 -0.07
C SER A 102 -8.72 8.72 1.13
N ASP A 103 -9.58 9.35 1.96
CA ASP A 103 -9.15 10.04 3.18
C ASP A 103 -8.53 9.11 4.23
N VAL A 104 -9.03 7.87 4.32
CA VAL A 104 -8.44 6.85 5.21
C VAL A 104 -7.10 6.39 4.65
N VAL A 105 -7.04 6.12 3.34
CA VAL A 105 -5.79 5.72 2.65
C VAL A 105 -4.72 6.80 2.81
N HIS A 106 -5.08 8.06 2.56
CA HIS A 106 -4.17 9.20 2.68
C HIS A 106 -3.63 9.37 4.10
N GLU A 107 -4.50 9.29 5.11
CA GLU A 107 -4.07 9.40 6.50
C GLU A 107 -3.20 8.21 6.92
N SER A 108 -3.45 7.01 6.38
CA SER A 108 -2.57 5.84 6.54
C SER A 108 -1.19 6.05 5.93
N LEU A 109 -1.09 6.59 4.70
CA LEU A 109 0.20 6.89 4.07
C LEU A 109 1.03 7.88 4.90
N LYS A 110 0.40 8.97 5.34
CA LYS A 110 1.04 9.98 6.21
C LYS A 110 1.51 9.37 7.52
N THR A 111 0.65 8.57 8.16
CA THR A 111 0.95 7.95 9.44
C THR A 111 2.08 6.93 9.31
N LEU A 112 2.10 6.14 8.23
CA LEU A 112 3.22 5.25 7.92
C LEU A 112 4.52 6.02 7.74
N THR A 113 4.50 7.10 6.97
CA THR A 113 5.68 7.98 6.76
C THR A 113 6.26 8.45 8.11
N ILE A 114 5.41 8.89 9.03
CA ILE A 114 5.82 9.32 10.37
C ILE A 114 6.44 8.15 11.15
N ILE A 115 5.73 7.02 11.24
CA ILE A 115 6.16 5.88 12.05
C ILE A 115 7.46 5.28 11.51
N LEU A 116 7.58 5.12 10.19
CA LEU A 116 8.80 4.61 9.56
C LEU A 116 9.99 5.54 9.79
N GLY A 117 9.77 6.86 9.76
CA GLY A 117 10.79 7.83 10.17
C GLY A 117 11.23 7.65 11.63
N LYS A 118 10.29 7.49 12.57
CA LYS A 118 10.59 7.32 13.99
C LYS A 118 11.28 5.99 14.32
N ILE A 119 10.92 4.91 13.64
CA ILE A 119 11.54 3.58 13.84
C ILE A 119 12.73 3.33 12.89
N GLN A 120 13.06 4.28 12.02
CA GLN A 120 14.10 4.16 10.98
C GLN A 120 13.93 2.90 10.12
N GLY A 121 12.69 2.56 9.76
CA GLY A 121 12.35 1.33 9.03
C GLY A 121 12.59 0.01 9.79
N LYS A 122 13.14 0.05 11.03
CA LYS A 122 13.49 -1.14 11.78
C LYS A 122 12.23 -1.92 12.18
N GLY A 123 12.20 -3.18 11.77
CA GLY A 123 11.10 -4.08 12.10
C GLY A 123 9.88 -3.97 11.19
N LEU A 124 10.01 -3.35 10.01
CA LEU A 124 8.97 -3.40 8.98
C LEU A 124 8.68 -4.84 8.53
N GLY A 125 9.73 -5.70 8.49
CA GLY A 125 9.55 -7.13 8.28
C GLY A 125 8.78 -7.43 6.98
N PRO A 126 7.83 -8.38 6.99
CA PRO A 126 6.99 -8.68 5.83
C PRO A 126 6.13 -7.52 5.34
N PHE A 127 5.72 -6.59 6.23
CA PHE A 127 4.93 -5.42 5.85
C PHE A 127 5.63 -4.52 4.82
N PHE A 128 6.96 -4.64 4.66
CA PHE A 128 7.70 -3.93 3.62
C PHE A 128 7.09 -4.20 2.24
N ILE A 129 6.72 -5.45 1.97
CA ILE A 129 6.15 -5.86 0.68
C ILE A 129 4.80 -5.17 0.47
N ASP A 130 3.86 -5.36 1.42
CA ASP A 130 2.49 -4.84 1.30
C ASP A 130 2.47 -3.32 1.17
N VAL A 131 3.23 -2.63 2.03
CA VAL A 131 3.34 -1.17 1.98
C VAL A 131 3.94 -0.73 0.66
N THR A 132 4.99 -1.38 0.15
CA THR A 132 5.60 -1.00 -1.14
C THR A 132 4.63 -1.19 -2.30
N LEU A 133 3.96 -2.34 -2.37
CA LEU A 133 3.03 -2.65 -3.47
C LEU A 133 1.86 -1.67 -3.49
N GLN A 134 1.28 -1.37 -2.34
CA GLN A 134 0.15 -0.45 -2.25
C GLN A 134 0.55 1.01 -2.43
N THR A 135 1.73 1.40 -1.94
CA THR A 135 2.23 2.76 -2.17
C THR A 135 2.46 3.00 -3.66
N ARG A 136 3.00 2.00 -4.36
CA ARG A 136 3.21 2.08 -5.81
C ARG A 136 1.93 2.37 -6.58
N THR A 137 0.83 1.69 -6.27
CA THR A 137 -0.43 1.88 -7.01
C THR A 137 -1.02 3.27 -6.84
N LEU A 138 -0.56 4.02 -5.84
CA LEU A 138 -1.02 5.37 -5.51
C LEU A 138 -0.11 6.47 -6.10
N LEU A 139 0.96 6.11 -6.81
CA LEU A 139 1.88 7.10 -7.40
C LEU A 139 1.23 7.86 -8.56
N ASP A 140 0.31 7.23 -9.29
CA ASP A 140 -0.40 7.79 -10.45
C ASP A 140 -1.88 8.11 -10.12
N ASP A 141 -2.21 8.31 -8.84
CA ASP A 141 -3.58 8.61 -8.41
C ASP A 141 -4.02 10.02 -8.88
N GLU A 142 -5.29 10.20 -9.23
CA GLU A 142 -5.80 11.52 -9.63
C GLU A 142 -5.74 12.55 -8.48
N ASN A 143 -5.77 12.09 -7.23
CA ASN A 143 -5.69 12.96 -6.06
C ASN A 143 -4.22 13.33 -5.76
N ASP A 144 -3.89 14.60 -5.94
CA ASP A 144 -2.58 15.17 -5.65
C ASP A 144 -2.05 14.83 -4.25
N SER A 145 -2.92 14.80 -3.24
CA SER A 145 -2.51 14.51 -1.86
C SER A 145 -2.12 13.03 -1.67
N LEU A 146 -2.80 12.12 -2.39
CA LEU A 146 -2.45 10.71 -2.41
C LEU A 146 -1.13 10.51 -3.15
N ARG A 147 -0.98 11.05 -4.36
CA ARG A 147 0.30 10.98 -5.10
C ARG A 147 1.45 11.53 -4.29
N TYR A 148 1.30 12.74 -3.73
CA TYR A 148 2.33 13.37 -2.89
C TYR A 148 2.76 12.44 -1.76
N SER A 149 1.81 11.94 -0.98
CA SER A 149 2.09 11.07 0.17
C SER A 149 2.68 9.73 -0.26
N ALA A 150 2.25 9.20 -1.41
CA ALA A 150 2.78 7.98 -1.98
C ALA A 150 4.24 8.14 -2.41
N PHE A 151 4.59 9.22 -3.13
CA PHE A 151 5.97 9.50 -3.50
C PHE A 151 6.86 9.61 -2.26
N VAL A 152 6.44 10.40 -1.26
CA VAL A 152 7.21 10.57 -0.01
C VAL A 152 7.47 9.22 0.67
N LEU A 153 6.43 8.39 0.81
CA LEU A 153 6.55 7.07 1.44
C LEU A 153 7.42 6.13 0.60
N PHE A 154 7.26 6.11 -0.72
CA PHE A 154 8.04 5.25 -1.63
C PHE A 154 9.53 5.59 -1.58
N GLY A 155 9.87 6.88 -1.54
CA GLY A 155 11.25 7.35 -1.36
C GLY A 155 11.84 6.93 -0.02
N GLN A 156 11.07 6.99 1.07
CA GLN A 156 11.50 6.46 2.36
C GLN A 156 11.73 4.95 2.35
N LEU A 157 10.86 4.19 1.67
CA LEU A 157 11.03 2.73 1.52
C LEU A 157 12.32 2.38 0.77
N ALA A 158 12.77 3.22 -0.15
CA ALA A 158 14.05 3.06 -0.84
C ALA A 158 15.24 3.06 0.14
N ALA A 159 15.20 3.92 1.16
CA ALA A 159 16.20 3.93 2.24
C ALA A 159 16.12 2.69 3.15
N PHE A 160 14.95 2.07 3.26
CA PHE A 160 14.69 0.96 4.19
C PHE A 160 14.74 -0.44 3.57
N ALA A 161 14.85 -0.57 2.24
CA ALA A 161 14.88 -1.88 1.59
C ALA A 161 16.05 -2.75 2.09
N GLY A 162 17.21 -2.12 2.33
CA GLY A 162 18.43 -2.79 2.80
C GLY A 162 18.82 -3.99 1.93
N ARG A 163 19.71 -4.86 2.43
CA ARG A 163 20.13 -6.06 1.66
C ARG A 163 18.99 -7.06 1.46
N LYS A 164 18.11 -7.20 2.45
CA LYS A 164 17.02 -8.20 2.46
C LYS A 164 16.02 -7.96 1.33
N TRP A 165 15.56 -6.72 1.15
CA TRP A 165 14.52 -6.40 0.18
C TRP A 165 15.05 -5.77 -1.11
N LYS A 166 16.37 -5.56 -1.25
CA LYS A 166 16.99 -4.95 -2.43
C LYS A 166 16.45 -5.49 -3.75
N ARG A 167 16.46 -6.82 -3.94
CA ARG A 167 16.00 -7.44 -5.20
C ARG A 167 14.52 -7.17 -5.49
N PHE A 168 13.68 -7.27 -4.46
CA PHE A 168 12.26 -6.99 -4.57
C PHE A 168 12.03 -5.51 -4.91
N PHE A 169 12.63 -4.61 -4.14
CA PHE A 169 12.46 -3.17 -4.31
C PHE A 169 13.02 -2.68 -5.66
N THR A 170 14.14 -3.22 -6.15
CA THR A 170 14.63 -2.96 -7.52
C THR A 170 13.55 -3.25 -8.56
N ARG A 171 12.86 -4.38 -8.47
CA ARG A 171 11.77 -4.70 -9.41
C ARG A 171 10.62 -3.70 -9.30
N GLN A 172 10.30 -3.27 -8.08
CA GLN A 172 9.25 -2.27 -7.88
C GLN A 172 9.63 -0.93 -8.51
N VAL A 173 10.85 -0.44 -8.28
CA VAL A 173 11.35 0.81 -8.88
C VAL A 173 11.37 0.75 -10.42
N GLN A 174 11.75 -0.38 -11.00
CA GLN A 174 11.70 -0.58 -12.45
C GLN A 174 10.28 -0.50 -12.99
N GLN A 175 9.30 -1.05 -12.27
CA GLN A 175 7.89 -1.02 -12.64
C GLN A 175 7.24 0.36 -12.45
N THR A 176 7.87 1.26 -11.68
CA THR A 176 7.39 2.64 -11.44
C THR A 176 8.16 3.69 -12.22
N GLN A 177 9.02 3.27 -13.15
CA GLN A 177 9.92 4.20 -13.82
C GLN A 177 9.14 5.23 -14.65
N ASP A 178 8.09 4.82 -15.35
CA ASP A 178 7.27 5.71 -16.16
C ASP A 178 6.51 6.72 -15.30
N SER A 179 5.93 6.27 -14.19
CA SER A 179 5.30 7.12 -13.17
C SER A 179 6.29 8.17 -12.64
N LEU A 180 7.50 7.73 -12.28
CA LEU A 180 8.56 8.62 -11.79
C LEU A 180 8.95 9.67 -12.83
N LEU A 181 9.16 9.28 -14.09
CA LEU A 181 9.54 10.21 -15.15
C LEU A 181 8.42 11.21 -15.47
N THR A 182 7.18 10.74 -15.55
CA THR A 182 6.01 11.57 -15.83
C THR A 182 5.77 12.61 -14.74
N HIS A 183 5.85 12.19 -13.47
CA HIS A 183 5.58 13.06 -12.33
C HIS A 183 6.74 13.97 -11.93
N LEU A 184 7.90 13.94 -12.60
CA LEU A 184 8.92 14.99 -12.44
C LEU A 184 8.42 16.37 -12.89
N GLN A 185 7.46 16.39 -13.81
CA GLN A 185 6.79 17.58 -14.32
C GLN A 185 5.32 17.62 -13.91
N ASP A 186 4.99 17.07 -12.74
CA ASP A 186 3.62 17.05 -12.22
C ASP A 186 3.03 18.48 -12.18
N ARG A 187 1.74 18.59 -12.52
CA ARG A 187 0.98 19.84 -12.50
C ARG A 187 0.99 20.49 -11.11
N ASN A 188 1.03 19.66 -10.07
CA ASN A 188 1.17 20.11 -8.69
C ASN A 188 2.67 20.20 -8.33
N PRO A 189 3.19 21.41 -8.00
CA PRO A 189 4.61 21.59 -7.72
C PRO A 189 5.10 20.83 -6.47
N GLN A 190 4.23 20.55 -5.50
CA GLN A 190 4.60 19.76 -4.33
C GLN A 190 4.79 18.29 -4.71
N VAL A 191 3.94 17.76 -5.58
CA VAL A 191 4.08 16.38 -6.10
C VAL A 191 5.34 16.27 -6.94
N ALA A 192 5.61 17.23 -7.84
CA ALA A 192 6.83 17.25 -8.65
C ALA A 192 8.10 17.23 -7.77
N LYS A 193 8.11 18.04 -6.70
CA LYS A 193 9.22 18.06 -5.72
C LYS A 193 9.36 16.74 -4.96
N ALA A 194 8.26 16.15 -4.53
CA ALA A 194 8.26 14.84 -3.88
C ALA A 194 8.79 13.76 -4.82
N CYS A 195 8.30 13.73 -6.07
CA CYS A 195 8.75 12.82 -7.11
C CYS A 195 10.27 12.94 -7.35
N LYS A 196 10.79 14.16 -7.53
CA LYS A 196 12.23 14.42 -7.68
C LYS A 196 13.06 13.86 -6.52
N THR A 197 12.60 14.06 -5.29
CA THR A 197 13.26 13.54 -4.08
C THR A 197 13.23 12.01 -4.07
N THR A 198 12.10 11.42 -4.45
CA THR A 198 11.91 9.96 -4.53
C THR A 198 12.75 9.35 -5.63
N PHE A 199 12.86 9.99 -6.79
CA PHE A 199 13.72 9.57 -7.89
C PHE A 199 15.18 9.47 -7.44
N GLN A 200 15.67 10.49 -6.74
CA GLN A 200 17.01 10.49 -6.16
C GLN A 200 17.21 9.35 -5.16
N ALA A 201 16.23 9.13 -4.26
CA ALA A 201 16.29 8.02 -3.30
C ALA A 201 16.26 6.64 -3.97
N CYS A 202 15.58 6.54 -5.12
CA CYS A 202 15.47 5.32 -5.92
C CYS A 202 16.67 5.09 -6.86
N SER A 203 17.57 6.05 -7.03
CA SER A 203 18.71 5.94 -7.97
C SER A 203 19.57 4.68 -7.80
N PRO A 204 19.83 4.16 -6.58
CA PRO A 204 20.60 2.92 -6.41
C PRO A 204 19.89 1.65 -6.92
N TYR A 205 18.60 1.76 -7.24
CA TYR A 205 17.74 0.68 -7.69
C TYR A 205 17.36 0.79 -9.17
N LEU A 206 17.57 1.96 -9.78
CA LEU A 206 17.44 2.16 -11.22
C LEU A 206 18.62 1.45 -11.89
N ARG A 207 18.33 0.37 -12.62
CA ARG A 207 19.37 -0.32 -13.40
C ARG A 207 19.66 0.46 -14.68
N PRO A 208 20.89 0.37 -15.19
CA PRO A 208 21.16 0.34 -16.63
C PRO A 208 20.18 -0.61 -17.33
N ARG A 209 19.37 -0.12 -18.26
CA ARG A 209 18.64 -0.95 -19.23
C ARG A 209 19.70 -1.71 -20.01
N LYS A 210 19.95 -2.97 -19.63
CA LYS A 210 20.62 -3.91 -20.53
C LYS A 210 19.68 -4.10 -21.70
N GLU A 211 20.16 -3.86 -22.91
CA GLU A 211 19.39 -4.01 -24.14
C GLU A 211 18.64 -5.34 -24.11
N TYR A 212 17.31 -5.29 -24.09
CA TYR A 212 16.56 -6.30 -24.82
C TYR A 212 16.68 -5.88 -26.27
N SER A 213 17.38 -6.72 -27.04
CA SER A 213 17.49 -6.67 -28.48
C SER A 213 16.10 -6.73 -29.12
N PHE A 214 15.41 -5.60 -29.14
CA PHE A 214 14.34 -5.26 -30.07
C PHE A 214 14.12 -3.75 -30.01
N TRP A 215 15.18 -2.97 -30.22
CA TRP A 215 14.98 -1.64 -30.77
C TRP A 215 14.73 -1.85 -32.25
N SER A 216 13.46 -1.83 -32.65
CA SER A 216 13.13 -1.53 -34.05
C SER A 216 13.74 -0.16 -34.37
N GLU A 217 14.23 0.04 -35.58
CA GLU A 217 14.98 1.24 -36.02
C GLU A 217 14.22 2.58 -35.87
N GLU A 218 12.99 2.57 -35.35
CA GLU A 218 12.13 3.74 -35.14
C GLU A 218 12.30 4.44 -33.77
N ASP A 219 12.91 3.80 -32.78
CA ASP A 219 13.06 4.36 -31.42
C ASP A 219 14.44 5.00 -31.17
N GLN A 220 14.93 5.83 -32.10
CA GLN A 220 16.07 6.70 -31.81
C GLN A 220 15.66 7.75 -30.76
N VAL A 221 15.97 7.47 -29.49
CA VAL A 221 15.82 8.43 -28.40
C VAL A 221 16.58 9.70 -28.76
N ASN A 222 15.85 10.79 -28.98
CA ASN A 222 16.41 12.05 -29.47
C ASN A 222 17.40 12.63 -28.43
N PRO A 223 18.72 12.68 -28.75
CA PRO A 223 19.73 13.10 -27.79
C PRO A 223 19.54 14.54 -27.29
N LYS A 224 18.98 15.42 -28.12
CA LYS A 224 18.70 16.82 -27.73
C LYS A 224 17.62 16.89 -26.66
N LEU A 225 16.59 16.03 -26.75
CA LEU A 225 15.52 15.92 -25.78
C LEU A 225 16.04 15.35 -24.45
N CYS A 226 16.96 14.37 -24.48
CA CYS A 226 17.64 13.88 -23.28
C CYS A 226 18.47 14.96 -22.60
N TRP A 227 19.26 15.73 -23.35
CA TRP A 227 20.02 16.86 -22.82
C TRP A 227 19.10 17.94 -22.22
N GLN A 228 17.97 18.24 -22.86
CA GLN A 228 16.97 19.17 -22.31
C GLN A 228 16.34 18.65 -21.02
N LEU A 229 15.98 17.37 -20.97
CA LEU A 229 15.44 16.74 -19.77
C LEU A 229 16.45 16.74 -18.62
N ILE A 230 17.72 16.51 -18.90
CA ILE A 230 18.81 16.60 -17.91
C ILE A 230 19.02 18.03 -17.43
N HIS A 231 18.99 19.00 -18.36
CA HIS A 231 19.14 20.39 -18.02
C HIS A 231 18.01 20.88 -17.09
N CYS A 232 16.79 20.41 -17.32
CA CYS A 232 15.64 20.68 -16.44
C CYS A 232 15.66 19.85 -15.16
N HIS A 233 16.19 18.62 -15.21
CA HIS A 233 16.18 17.64 -14.13
C HIS A 233 17.55 16.95 -14.00
N PRO A 234 18.51 17.57 -13.29
CA PRO A 234 19.87 17.02 -13.15
C PRO A 234 19.91 15.65 -12.47
N GLU A 235 18.90 15.30 -11.67
CA GLU A 235 18.68 13.96 -11.11
C GLU A 235 18.58 12.86 -12.17
N LEU A 236 18.12 13.18 -13.38
CA LEU A 236 18.03 12.24 -14.49
C LEU A 236 19.40 11.90 -15.09
N LEU A 237 20.44 12.70 -14.83
CA LEU A 237 21.77 12.50 -15.41
C LEU A 237 22.30 11.10 -15.11
N GLN A 238 22.22 10.67 -13.85
CA GLN A 238 22.67 9.35 -13.43
C GLN A 238 21.83 8.24 -14.07
N PHE A 239 20.54 8.48 -14.30
CA PHE A 239 19.66 7.54 -14.98
C PHE A 239 20.02 7.43 -16.47
N PHE A 240 20.18 8.53 -17.19
CA PHE A 240 20.51 8.49 -18.62
C PHE A 240 21.90 7.88 -18.87
N TYR A 241 22.90 8.21 -18.06
CA TYR A 241 24.22 7.55 -18.12
C TYR A 241 24.16 6.07 -17.78
N ALA A 242 23.43 5.71 -16.71
CA ALA A 242 23.26 4.30 -16.37
C ALA A 242 22.64 3.53 -17.53
N ASN A 243 21.69 4.12 -18.24
CA ASN A 243 20.97 3.47 -19.34
C ASN A 243 21.64 3.61 -20.72
N LYS A 244 22.84 4.20 -20.83
CA LYS A 244 23.53 4.50 -22.11
C LYS A 244 22.65 5.24 -23.12
N ILE A 245 21.78 6.12 -22.63
CA ILE A 245 20.90 6.94 -23.48
C ILE A 245 21.66 8.21 -23.96
N LEU A 246 22.66 8.63 -23.20
CA LEU A 246 23.68 9.62 -23.57
C LEU A 246 25.03 8.94 -23.76
#